data_AF-A0A814VP19-F1
#
_entry.id   AF-A0A814VP19-F1
#
_cell.length_a   1.000
_cell.length_b   1.000
_cell.length_c   1.000
_cell.angle_alpha   90.00
_cell.angle_beta   90.00
_cell.angle_gamma   90.00
#
_symmetry.space_group_name_H-M   'P 1'
#
loop_
_entity.id
_entity.type
_entity.pdbx_description
1 polymer ?
#
loop_
_entity_poly.entity_id
_entity_poly.type
_entity_poly.pdbx_seq_one_letter_code
_entity_poly.pdbx_strand_id
1 'polypeptide(L)'
;MTSAGAYLILRDLWKDELKITNKANGVTVTVPIEGGFRGLYNLPLGEYTIENHGAELNVNLTEDAPIQVWQLDSTAGTWTETKQEDDDFGYHNLARSGAMNSKLLNAKQAVSSLFSDSP
;
A
#
# COMPACT_ATOMS: atom_id res chain seq x y z
N MET A 1 16.03 -12.26 -12.17
CA MET A 1 15.61 -10.86 -11.96
C MET A 1 14.75 -10.85 -10.72
N THR A 2 15.21 -10.22 -9.63
CA THR A 2 14.37 -10.03 -8.44
C THR A 2 13.19 -9.18 -8.86
N SER A 3 11.96 -9.70 -8.83
CA SER A 3 10.79 -8.87 -9.09
C SER A 3 10.85 -7.69 -8.12
N ALA A 4 10.94 -6.48 -8.66
CA ALA A 4 10.83 -5.28 -7.85
C ALA A 4 9.40 -5.29 -7.32
N GLY A 5 9.22 -5.45 -6.00
CA GLY A 5 7.89 -5.38 -5.43
C GLY A 5 7.37 -3.94 -5.52
N ALA A 6 6.05 -3.81 -5.55
CA ALA A 6 5.37 -2.53 -5.71
C ALA A 6 5.37 -1.71 -4.41
N TYR A 7 5.11 -0.41 -4.58
CA TYR A 7 4.91 0.57 -3.54
C TYR A 7 3.42 0.93 -3.47
N LEU A 8 2.84 0.79 -2.29
CA LEU A 8 1.51 1.27 -1.98
C LEU A 8 1.64 2.35 -0.91
N ILE A 9 1.41 3.60 -1.29
CA ILE A 9 1.53 4.75 -0.41
C ILE A 9 0.13 5.19 -0.01
N LEU A 10 -0.11 5.26 1.29
CA LEU A 10 -1.40 5.58 1.88
C LEU A 10 -1.26 6.85 2.71
N ARG A 11 -2.10 7.83 2.42
CA ARG A 11 -2.13 9.14 3.07
C ARG A 11 -3.38 9.31 3.91
N ASP A 12 -3.23 10.12 4.94
CA ASP A 12 -4.32 10.54 5.84
C ASP A 12 -5.08 9.38 6.48
N LEU A 13 -4.34 8.28 6.69
CA LEU A 13 -4.78 7.12 7.44
C LEU A 13 -5.26 7.52 8.84
N TRP A 14 -6.37 6.89 9.25
CA TRP A 14 -6.82 6.96 10.62
C TRP A 14 -5.87 6.17 11.53
N LYS A 15 -5.78 6.53 12.81
CA LYS A 15 -4.77 6.00 13.74
C LYS A 15 -5.10 4.61 14.31
N ASP A 16 -6.00 3.88 13.67
CA ASP A 16 -6.42 2.54 14.05
C ASP A 16 -5.53 1.48 13.37
N GLU A 17 -6.15 0.49 12.75
CA GLU A 17 -5.48 -0.60 12.06
C GLU A 17 -5.72 -0.52 10.55
N LEU A 18 -4.74 -0.99 9.77
CA LEU A 18 -4.88 -1.21 8.34
C LEU A 18 -5.07 -2.69 8.09
N LYS A 19 -6.20 -3.08 7.50
CA LYS A 19 -6.39 -4.46 7.03
C LYS A 19 -6.04 -4.54 5.56
N ILE A 20 -5.31 -5.59 5.21
CA ILE A 20 -4.81 -5.82 3.86
C ILE A 20 -5.11 -7.25 3.49
N THR A 21 -5.96 -7.42 2.49
CA THR A 21 -6.37 -8.73 1.98
C THR A 21 -5.77 -8.93 0.60
N ASN A 22 -4.97 -9.97 0.42
CA ASN A 22 -4.54 -10.41 -0.91
C ASN A 22 -5.68 -11.22 -1.55
N LYS A 23 -6.22 -10.75 -2.67
CA LYS A 23 -7.36 -11.41 -3.32
C LYS A 23 -7.02 -12.76 -3.94
N ALA A 24 -5.76 -12.99 -4.30
CA ALA A 24 -5.34 -14.24 -4.92
C ALA A 24 -5.39 -15.42 -3.95
N ASN A 25 -5.06 -15.21 -2.67
CA ASN A 25 -5.01 -16.26 -1.64
C ASN A 25 -6.01 -16.08 -0.49
N GLY A 26 -6.74 -14.95 -0.45
CA GLY A 26 -7.73 -14.63 0.58
C GLY A 26 -7.13 -14.29 1.95
N VAL A 27 -5.80 -14.23 2.08
CA VAL A 27 -5.13 -13.93 3.35
C VAL A 27 -5.31 -12.47 3.70
N THR A 28 -5.77 -12.22 4.92
CA THR A 28 -5.89 -10.87 5.50
C THR A 28 -4.83 -10.68 6.57
N VAL A 29 -4.10 -9.57 6.52
CA VAL A 29 -3.17 -9.14 7.57
C VAL A 29 -3.61 -7.81 8.12
N THR A 30 -3.52 -7.66 9.44
CA THR A 30 -3.79 -6.41 10.15
C THR A 30 -2.47 -5.77 10.55
N VAL A 31 -2.29 -4.51 10.17
CA VAL A 31 -1.06 -3.74 10.42
C VAL A 31 -1.41 -2.56 11.34
N PRO A 32 -0.75 -2.42 12.51
CA PRO A 32 -0.96 -1.27 13.38
C PRO A 32 -0.39 0.00 12.75
N ILE A 33 -1.12 1.12 12.82
CA ILE A 33 -0.71 2.40 12.26
C ILE A 33 0.02 3.22 13.33
N GLU A 34 1.35 3.08 13.39
CA GLU A 34 2.20 3.79 14.34
C GLU A 34 3.20 4.74 13.65
N GLY A 35 3.65 5.78 14.36
CA GLY A 35 4.91 6.47 14.05
C GLY A 35 5.02 7.18 12.70
N GLY A 36 3.89 7.52 12.06
CA GLY A 36 3.92 8.14 10.73
C GLY A 36 4.04 7.14 9.58
N PHE A 37 3.51 5.93 9.77
CA PHE A 37 3.24 4.95 8.72
C PHE A 37 2.58 5.60 7.49
N ARG A 38 3.07 5.24 6.30
CA ARG A 38 2.59 5.74 5.00
C ARG A 38 2.30 4.63 3.99
N GLY A 39 2.19 3.37 4.43
CA GLY A 39 1.93 2.22 3.56
C GLY A 39 3.11 1.25 3.45
N LEU A 40 3.22 0.58 2.31
CA LEU A 40 4.09 -0.58 2.11
C LEU A 40 5.00 -0.40 0.89
N TYR A 41 6.18 -1.01 0.97
CA TYR A 41 7.05 -1.23 -0.19
C TYR A 41 7.42 -2.70 -0.31
N ASN A 42 7.84 -3.11 -1.51
CA ASN A 42 8.07 -4.51 -1.87
C ASN A 42 6.82 -5.41 -1.79
N LEU A 43 5.62 -4.86 -1.94
CA LEU A 43 4.40 -5.66 -1.97
C LEU A 43 4.38 -6.48 -3.29
N PRO A 44 3.98 -7.77 -3.28
CA PRO A 44 3.86 -8.52 -4.52
C PRO A 44 2.87 -7.86 -5.47
N LEU A 45 3.08 -8.04 -6.77
CA LEU A 45 2.07 -7.68 -7.76
C LEU A 45 0.80 -8.49 -7.54
N GLY A 46 -0.34 -7.91 -7.88
CA GLY A 46 -1.65 -8.53 -7.71
C GLY A 46 -2.70 -7.58 -7.15
N GLU A 47 -3.87 -8.16 -6.91
CA GLU A 47 -5.03 -7.44 -6.41
C GLU A 47 -5.14 -7.53 -4.90
N TYR A 48 -5.40 -6.38 -4.27
CA TYR A 48 -5.57 -6.28 -2.83
C TYR A 48 -6.80 -5.47 -2.48
N THR A 49 -7.40 -5.81 -1.35
CA THR A 49 -8.37 -4.96 -0.66
C THR A 49 -7.69 -4.37 0.57
N ILE A 50 -7.79 -3.05 0.72
CA ILE A 50 -7.25 -2.28 1.83
C ILE A 50 -8.43 -1.68 2.57
N GLU A 51 -8.49 -1.88 3.89
CA GLU A 51 -9.53 -1.28 4.74
C GLU A 51 -8.86 -0.45 5.84
N ASN A 52 -9.31 0.79 5.98
CA ASN A 52 -8.98 1.65 7.12
C ASN A 52 -10.21 2.46 7.51
N HIS A 53 -10.56 2.48 8.80
CA HIS A 53 -11.70 3.22 9.32
C HIS A 53 -13.04 2.98 8.58
N GLY A 54 -13.30 1.74 8.14
CA GLY A 54 -14.51 1.37 7.40
C GLY A 54 -14.53 1.79 5.93
N ALA A 55 -13.48 2.47 5.43
CA ALA A 55 -13.31 2.78 4.02
C ALA A 55 -12.53 1.66 3.31
N GLU A 56 -13.13 1.08 2.27
CA GLU A 56 -12.51 0.04 1.45
C GLU A 56 -11.88 0.62 0.19
N LEU A 57 -10.66 0.18 -0.13
CA LEU A 57 -9.94 0.48 -1.35
C LEU A 57 -9.54 -0.83 -2.03
N ASN A 58 -9.84 -0.97 -3.31
CA ASN A 58 -9.36 -2.06 -4.14
C ASN A 58 -8.21 -1.56 -5.01
N VAL A 59 -7.03 -2.17 -4.87
CA VAL A 59 -5.84 -1.83 -5.67
C VAL A 59 -5.41 -3.03 -6.51
N ASN A 60 -4.89 -2.76 -7.70
CA ASN A 60 -4.24 -3.75 -8.55
C ASN A 60 -2.83 -3.26 -8.88
N LEU A 61 -1.82 -3.89 -8.27
CA LEU A 61 -0.42 -3.51 -8.45
C LEU A 61 0.17 -4.34 -9.60
N THR A 62 0.63 -3.66 -10.64
CA THR A 62 1.15 -4.28 -11.87
C THR A 62 2.57 -3.78 -12.16
N GLU A 63 3.25 -4.40 -13.13
CA GLU A 63 4.56 -3.91 -13.58
C GLU A 63 4.48 -2.50 -14.20
N ASP A 64 3.34 -2.16 -14.82
CA ASP A 64 3.09 -0.86 -15.43
C ASP A 64 2.72 0.23 -14.41
N ALA A 65 2.15 -0.18 -13.26
CA ALA A 65 1.79 0.70 -12.16
C ALA A 65 2.38 0.20 -10.82
N PRO A 66 3.72 0.16 -10.68
CA PRO A 66 4.38 -0.41 -9.51
C PRO A 66 4.40 0.55 -8.31
N ILE A 67 3.90 1.78 -8.47
CA ILE A 67 3.77 2.76 -7.40
C ILE A 67 2.35 3.33 -7.49
N GLN A 68 1.57 3.16 -6.43
CA GLN A 68 0.26 3.78 -6.31
C GLN A 68 0.18 4.60 -5.03
N VAL A 69 -0.45 5.76 -5.13
CA VAL A 69 -0.60 6.72 -4.03
C VAL A 69 -2.08 6.98 -3.83
N TRP A 70 -2.57 6.73 -2.62
CA TRP A 70 -3.98 6.88 -2.28
C TRP A 70 -4.13 7.72 -1.02
N GLN A 71 -5.14 8.58 -1.02
CA GLN A 71 -5.50 9.41 0.13
C GLN A 71 -6.89 9.03 0.64
N LEU A 72 -6.98 8.80 1.94
CA LEU A 72 -8.23 8.52 2.63
C LEU A 72 -8.95 9.84 2.97
N ASP A 73 -10.21 9.96 2.58
CA ASP A 73 -11.18 10.84 3.21
C ASP A 73 -12.01 10.02 4.20
N SER A 74 -11.57 10.02 5.46
CA SER A 74 -12.22 9.24 6.54
C SER A 74 -13.63 9.72 6.86
N THR A 75 -13.94 10.98 6.57
CA THR A 75 -15.28 11.57 6.74
C THR A 75 -16.26 11.06 5.70
N ALA A 76 -15.81 10.95 4.45
CA ALA A 76 -16.62 10.42 3.35
C ALA A 76 -16.58 8.89 3.26
N GLY A 77 -15.60 8.25 3.89
CA GLY A 77 -15.36 6.81 3.78
C GLY A 77 -14.85 6.41 2.40
N THR A 78 -14.10 7.30 1.73
CA THR A 78 -13.65 7.11 0.34
C THR A 78 -12.15 7.29 0.19
N TRP A 79 -11.61 6.67 -0.86
CA TRP A 79 -10.21 6.78 -1.24
C TRP A 79 -10.09 7.47 -2.59
N THR A 80 -9.12 8.38 -2.69
CA THR A 80 -8.80 9.07 -3.95
C THR A 80 -7.38 8.75 -4.36
N GLU A 81 -7.19 8.34 -5.60
CA GLU A 81 -5.86 8.13 -6.17
C GLU A 81 -5.18 9.48 -6.44
N THR A 82 -3.93 9.63 -6.03
CA THR A 82 -3.06 10.70 -6.51
C THR A 82 -2.28 10.15 -7.68
N LYS A 83 -2.55 10.63 -8.89
CA LYS A 83 -1.80 10.23 -10.08
C LYS A 83 -0.43 10.91 -10.13
N GLN A 84 0.50 10.36 -10.89
CA GLN A 84 1.85 10.90 -10.98
C GLN A 84 1.88 12.33 -11.52
N GLU A 85 1.00 12.66 -12.47
CA GLU A 85 0.84 14.00 -13.05
C GLU A 85 0.29 15.04 -12.06
N ASP A 86 -0.42 14.60 -11.03
CA ASP A 86 -1.08 15.43 -10.01
C ASP A 86 -0.34 15.38 -8.65
N ASP A 87 0.82 14.72 -8.59
CA ASP A 87 1.58 14.47 -7.36
C ASP A 87 2.52 15.64 -7.00
N ASP A 88 1.93 16.75 -6.55
CA ASP A 88 2.64 17.96 -6.14
C ASP A 88 3.67 17.74 -5.02
N PHE A 89 3.48 16.70 -4.21
CA PHE A 89 4.38 16.34 -3.10
C PHE A 89 5.50 15.38 -3.52
N GLY A 90 5.45 14.85 -4.75
CA GLY A 90 6.49 14.00 -5.33
C GLY A 90 6.60 12.60 -4.70
N TYR A 91 5.54 12.07 -4.08
CA TYR A 91 5.52 10.73 -3.51
C TYR A 91 5.99 9.63 -4.48
N HIS A 92 5.61 9.70 -5.76
CA HIS A 92 6.05 8.74 -6.78
C HIS A 92 7.56 8.78 -6.98
N ASN A 93 8.14 9.98 -7.04
CA ASN A 93 9.59 10.17 -7.22
C ASN A 93 10.36 9.79 -5.94
N LEU A 94 9.81 10.10 -4.77
CA LEU A 94 10.40 9.72 -3.48
C LEU A 94 10.37 8.21 -3.25
N ALA A 95 9.31 7.52 -3.66
CA ALA A 95 9.24 6.06 -3.63
C ALA A 95 10.22 5.42 -4.64
N ARG A 96 10.27 5.94 -5.87
CA ARG A 96 11.19 5.47 -6.91
C ARG A 96 12.67 5.60 -6.51
N SER A 97 13.02 6.65 -5.77
CA SER A 97 14.37 6.86 -5.24
C SER A 97 14.66 6.09 -3.94
N GLY A 98 13.65 5.43 -3.35
CA GLY A 98 13.76 4.73 -2.07
C GLY A 98 13.79 5.63 -0.84
N ALA A 99 13.69 6.96 -1.00
CA ALA A 99 13.67 7.93 0.09
C ALA A 99 12.49 7.71 1.06
N MET A 100 11.37 7.14 0.55
CA MET A 100 10.19 6.79 1.35
C MET A 100 10.36 5.54 2.22
N ASN A 101 11.38 4.70 2.00
CA ASN A 101 11.47 3.39 2.67
C ASN A 101 11.53 3.48 4.20
N SER A 102 12.02 4.59 4.76
CA SER A 102 12.03 4.85 6.20
C SER A 102 10.64 5.13 6.81
N LYS A 103 9.63 5.38 5.96
CA LYS A 103 8.24 5.69 6.33
C LYS A 103 7.25 4.61 5.86
N LEU A 104 7.74 3.60 5.14
CA LEU A 104 6.97 2.49 4.63
C LEU A 104 7.40 1.21 5.32
N LEU A 105 6.45 0.29 5.53
CA LEU A 105 6.80 -1.05 5.99
C LEU A 105 7.29 -1.89 4.81
N ASN A 106 8.34 -2.67 5.04
CA ASN A 106 8.76 -3.68 4.08
C ASN A 106 7.74 -4.82 4.10
N ALA A 107 7.01 -5.01 3.00
CA ALA A 107 5.94 -5.99 2.95
C ALA A 107 6.44 -7.41 3.25
N LYS A 108 7.65 -7.77 2.80
CA LYS A 108 8.26 -9.09 3.05
C LYS A 108 8.48 -9.38 4.54
N GLN A 109 8.61 -8.34 5.37
CA GLN A 109 8.85 -8.47 6.80
C GLN A 109 7.56 -8.29 7.60
N ALA A 110 6.74 -7.32 7.22
CA ALA A 110 5.55 -6.93 7.99
C ALA A 110 4.31 -7.79 7.67
N VAL A 111 4.19 -8.25 6.42
CA VAL A 111 2.99 -8.93 5.92
C VAL A 111 3.39 -10.15 5.07
N SER A 112 4.39 -10.92 5.53
CA SER A 112 4.96 -12.05 4.80
C SER A 112 3.92 -13.11 4.42
N SER A 113 2.86 -13.29 5.21
CA SER A 113 1.77 -14.22 4.90
C SER A 113 0.93 -13.82 3.69
N LEU A 114 1.02 -12.57 3.22
CA LEU A 114 0.40 -12.14 1.96
C LEU A 114 1.16 -12.65 0.74
N PHE A 115 2.42 -13.06 0.91
CA PHE A 115 3.21 -13.67 -0.13
C PHE A 115 2.75 -15.13 -0.19
N SER A 116 2.07 -15.48 -1.27
CA SER A 116 1.83 -16.88 -1.57
C SER A 116 3.20 -17.55 -1.71
N ASP A 117 3.54 -18.46 -0.79
CA ASP A 117 4.35 -19.61 -1.18
C ASP A 117 3.49 -20.35 -2.21
N SER A 118 3.72 -20.08 -3.49
CA SER A 118 3.22 -20.98 -4.51
C SER A 118 3.76 -22.37 -4.16
N PRO A 119 2.91 -23.40 -3.97
CA PRO A 119 3.40 -24.77 -3.98
C PRO A 119 4.10 -25.09 -5.31
#